data_AF-A0A090W362-F1
#
_entry.id   AF-A0A090W362-F1
#
_cell.length_a   1.000
_cell.length_b   1.000
_cell.length_c   1.000
_cell.angle_alpha   90.00
_cell.angle_beta   90.00
_cell.angle_gamma   90.00
#
_symmetry.space_group_name_H-M   'P 1'
#
loop_
_entity.id
_entity.type
_entity.pdbx_description
1 polymer ?
#
loop_
_entity_poly.entity_id
_entity_poly.type
_entity_poly.pdbx_seq_one_letter_code
_entity_poly.pdbx_strand_id
1 'polypeptide(L)'
;MADEFNVLFLEPVTLNTEIYFTDMGYTGNSAPYFQQNVNNGCSSSPITASGAVSDGMVKWTATSDVAAGTQLVIRVRITGVIGATCNIGSVSVVVNPQNENYAMSLSGGGEAVHAFQGAINSNNQVTSATMLASILYDDASDAWDANVTTCQFSSSDTEDPATGFEVEYVNHFDNGYYSGDLTLSKTALQTAILDMTNWTRSNTTTYEFPISGTLGNSTFSNDSEVIMYPNPSNNYVFFTKNIEKITVYDSLGRAVIETHQNKCNIKSLKPGIYLVKIKTLEDNNTIVKRLIKE
;
A
#
# COMPACT_ATOMS: atom_id res chain seq x y z
N MET A 1 5.29 11.30 -18.73
CA MET A 1 4.09 11.42 -17.89
C MET A 1 3.70 10.01 -17.47
N ALA A 2 3.13 9.86 -16.28
CA ALA A 2 2.69 8.56 -15.80
C ALA A 2 1.30 8.68 -15.18
N ASP A 3 0.53 7.61 -15.35
CA ASP A 3 -0.73 7.40 -14.64
C ASP A 3 -0.39 6.46 -13.48
N GLU A 4 -0.70 6.89 -12.26
CA GLU A 4 -0.30 6.19 -11.04
C GLU A 4 -1.30 6.39 -9.90
N PHE A 5 -1.35 5.41 -9.01
CA PHE A 5 -2.16 5.47 -7.79
C PHE A 5 -1.38 4.93 -6.59
N ASN A 6 -1.84 5.30 -5.39
CA ASN A 6 -1.23 4.93 -4.11
C ASN A 6 -2.17 4.07 -3.27
N VAL A 7 -1.60 3.09 -2.58
CA VAL A 7 -2.29 2.19 -1.66
C VAL A 7 -1.60 2.28 -0.31
N LEU A 8 -2.36 2.61 0.73
CA LEU A 8 -1.90 2.55 2.10
C LEU A 8 -2.36 1.23 2.73
N PHE A 9 -1.41 0.38 3.13
CA PHE A 9 -1.75 -0.85 3.85
C PHE A 9 -2.21 -0.53 5.27
N LEU A 10 -3.49 -0.67 5.58
CA LEU A 10 -3.99 -0.41 6.94
C LEU A 10 -3.69 -1.55 7.92
N GLU A 11 -3.25 -2.69 7.42
CA GLU A 11 -2.86 -3.88 8.17
C GLU A 11 -1.58 -4.47 7.59
N PRO A 12 -0.82 -5.28 8.37
CA PRO A 12 0.31 -6.00 7.82
C PRO A 12 -0.14 -6.98 6.73
N VAL A 13 0.64 -7.05 5.65
CA VAL A 13 0.42 -7.98 4.54
C VAL A 13 1.53 -9.02 4.55
N THR A 14 1.18 -10.31 4.48
CA THR A 14 2.18 -11.37 4.49
C THR A 14 2.79 -11.59 3.11
N LEU A 15 4.01 -12.11 3.07
CA LEU A 15 4.67 -12.58 1.86
C LEU A 15 3.71 -13.43 1.00
N ASN A 16 3.78 -13.23 -0.32
CA ASN A 16 2.97 -13.86 -1.37
C ASN A 16 1.48 -13.46 -1.38
N THR A 17 1.05 -12.49 -0.57
CA THR A 17 -0.30 -11.94 -0.74
C THR A 17 -0.43 -11.30 -2.11
N GLU A 18 -1.55 -11.60 -2.80
CA GLU A 18 -1.89 -11.02 -4.09
C GLU A 18 -3.07 -10.06 -3.95
N ILE A 19 -3.00 -8.91 -4.60
CA ILE A 19 -4.08 -7.93 -4.73
C ILE A 19 -4.18 -7.52 -6.19
N TYR A 20 -5.40 -7.52 -6.72
CA TYR A 20 -5.71 -7.09 -8.07
C TYR A 20 -6.23 -5.67 -8.07
N PHE A 21 -5.81 -4.89 -9.06
CA PHE A 21 -6.27 -3.53 -9.30
C PHE A 21 -6.78 -3.40 -10.73
N THR A 22 -7.93 -2.77 -10.90
CA THR A 22 -8.61 -2.62 -12.20
C THR A 22 -9.37 -1.30 -12.25
N ASP A 23 -9.45 -0.70 -13.43
CA ASP A 23 -10.30 0.45 -13.77
C ASP A 23 -11.56 0.05 -14.55
N MET A 24 -11.70 -1.22 -14.93
CA MET A 24 -12.96 -1.76 -15.45
C MET A 24 -14.11 -1.51 -14.47
N GLY A 25 -15.24 -0.98 -14.94
CA GLY A 25 -16.40 -0.70 -14.09
C GLY A 25 -16.93 -1.96 -13.38
N TYR A 26 -17.29 -1.82 -12.10
CA TYR A 26 -17.83 -2.91 -11.29
C TYR A 26 -19.31 -3.16 -11.59
N THR A 27 -19.70 -4.43 -11.75
CA THR A 27 -21.07 -4.85 -12.10
C THR A 27 -21.76 -5.60 -10.96
N GLY A 28 -21.24 -5.48 -9.74
CA GLY A 28 -21.82 -6.10 -8.55
C GLY A 28 -21.20 -7.43 -8.13
N ASN A 29 -21.83 -8.06 -7.14
CA ASN A 29 -21.26 -9.17 -6.36
C ASN A 29 -21.37 -10.56 -7.02
N SER A 30 -21.55 -10.61 -8.33
CA SER A 30 -21.64 -11.87 -9.08
C SER A 30 -20.82 -11.83 -10.35
N ALA A 31 -20.29 -12.99 -10.76
CA ALA A 31 -19.49 -13.09 -11.97
C ALA A 31 -20.26 -12.51 -13.18
N PRO A 32 -19.61 -11.66 -13.99
CA PRO A 32 -18.15 -11.50 -14.09
C PRO A 32 -17.50 -10.46 -13.18
N TYR A 33 -18.25 -9.85 -12.25
CA TYR A 33 -17.83 -8.79 -11.30
C TYR A 33 -17.45 -7.45 -11.95
N PHE A 34 -16.90 -7.47 -13.16
CA PHE A 34 -16.50 -6.28 -13.89
C PHE A 34 -17.03 -6.33 -15.32
N GLN A 35 -17.19 -5.16 -15.92
CA GLN A 35 -17.59 -5.01 -17.32
C GLN A 35 -16.61 -5.73 -18.26
N GLN A 36 -17.12 -6.24 -19.39
CA GLN A 36 -16.37 -7.03 -20.37
C GLN A 36 -16.22 -6.27 -21.70
N ASN A 37 -15.52 -6.81 -22.70
CA ASN A 37 -15.15 -6.12 -23.96
C ASN A 37 -16.27 -6.07 -25.03
N VAL A 38 -16.24 -5.05 -25.88
CA VAL A 38 -17.04 -4.82 -27.11
C VAL A 38 -16.88 -5.86 -28.23
N ASN A 39 -15.67 -6.41 -28.46
CA ASN A 39 -15.35 -7.11 -29.71
C ASN A 39 -15.99 -8.50 -29.89
N ASN A 40 -16.66 -9.01 -28.84
CA ASN A 40 -17.37 -10.29 -28.89
C ASN A 40 -18.86 -10.15 -28.56
N GLY A 41 -19.42 -8.92 -28.51
CA GLY A 41 -20.82 -8.66 -28.24
C GLY A 41 -21.31 -9.32 -26.95
N CYS A 42 -20.86 -8.84 -25.78
CA CYS A 42 -21.26 -9.38 -24.47
C CYS A 42 -21.14 -10.91 -24.31
N SER A 43 -20.47 -11.60 -25.23
CA SER A 43 -20.48 -13.05 -25.24
C SER A 43 -19.37 -13.57 -24.34
N SER A 44 -19.65 -14.70 -23.70
CA SER A 44 -18.82 -15.46 -22.75
C SER A 44 -17.40 -15.84 -23.20
N SER A 45 -16.87 -15.28 -24.29
CA SER A 45 -15.53 -15.50 -24.85
C SER A 45 -14.56 -14.36 -24.48
N PRO A 46 -13.26 -14.65 -24.38
CA PRO A 46 -12.37 -14.26 -23.28
C PRO A 46 -12.03 -12.76 -23.15
N ILE A 47 -11.63 -12.34 -21.93
CA ILE A 47 -11.00 -11.04 -21.66
C ILE A 47 -9.52 -11.11 -22.09
N THR A 48 -9.25 -11.44 -23.36
CA THR A 48 -7.89 -11.31 -23.92
C THR A 48 -7.56 -9.86 -24.27
N ALA A 49 -8.55 -8.96 -24.19
CA ALA A 49 -8.44 -7.52 -24.10
C ALA A 49 -9.68 -7.01 -23.33
N SER A 50 -9.53 -5.99 -22.49
CA SER A 50 -10.50 -5.44 -21.51
C SER A 50 -11.77 -4.78 -22.06
N GLY A 51 -12.71 -4.43 -21.15
CA GLY A 51 -13.71 -3.37 -21.34
C GLY A 51 -13.07 -2.03 -21.77
N ALA A 52 -13.88 -1.15 -22.39
CA ALA A 52 -13.42 0.01 -23.17
C ALA A 52 -12.17 -0.27 -24.05
N VAL A 53 -11.52 0.75 -24.62
CA VAL A 53 -10.26 0.57 -25.38
C VAL A 53 -9.04 0.63 -24.44
N SER A 54 -9.21 1.23 -23.26
CA SER A 54 -8.13 1.74 -22.42
C SER A 54 -8.05 1.09 -21.03
N ASP A 55 -9.07 0.33 -20.61
CA ASP A 55 -9.12 -0.28 -19.28
C ASP A 55 -8.13 -1.43 -19.17
N GLY A 56 -7.75 -1.82 -17.96
CA GLY A 56 -6.85 -2.94 -17.74
C GLY A 56 -6.89 -3.47 -16.32
N MET A 57 -6.08 -4.50 -16.09
CA MET A 57 -5.94 -5.10 -14.76
C MET A 57 -4.50 -5.43 -14.48
N VAL A 58 -4.04 -5.07 -13.30
CA VAL A 58 -2.74 -5.44 -12.76
C VAL A 58 -2.90 -6.29 -11.51
N LYS A 59 -1.93 -7.17 -11.28
CA LYS A 59 -1.76 -7.92 -10.04
C LYS A 59 -0.52 -7.46 -9.34
N TRP A 60 -0.64 -7.06 -8.09
CA TRP A 60 0.47 -6.86 -7.18
C TRP A 60 0.66 -8.09 -6.31
N THR A 61 1.92 -8.48 -6.09
CA THR A 61 2.31 -9.58 -5.20
C THR A 61 3.35 -9.10 -4.19
N ALA A 62 3.08 -9.33 -2.91
CA ALA A 62 4.03 -9.08 -1.83
C ALA A 62 5.25 -10.01 -1.95
N THR A 63 6.45 -9.45 -2.14
CA THR A 63 7.71 -10.22 -2.22
C THR A 63 8.41 -10.38 -0.87
N SER A 64 7.84 -9.81 0.19
CA SER A 64 8.19 -9.94 1.60
C SER A 64 6.97 -9.59 2.45
N ASP A 65 7.02 -9.81 3.76
CA ASP A 65 6.05 -9.21 4.66
C ASP A 65 6.12 -7.68 4.55
N VAL A 66 4.96 -7.03 4.54
CA VAL A 66 4.80 -5.58 4.44
C VAL A 66 4.10 -5.08 5.69
N ALA A 67 4.69 -4.10 6.37
CA ALA A 67 4.13 -3.55 7.59
C ALA A 67 2.89 -2.68 7.31
N ALA A 68 1.98 -2.60 8.28
CA ALA A 68 0.91 -1.60 8.25
C ALA A 68 1.48 -0.17 8.16
N GLY A 69 0.75 0.69 7.47
CA GLY A 69 1.09 2.07 7.13
C GLY A 69 2.14 2.20 6.01
N THR A 70 2.59 1.10 5.43
CA THR A 70 3.44 1.15 4.23
C THR A 70 2.63 1.62 3.02
N GLN A 71 3.20 2.51 2.22
CA GLN A 71 2.60 2.97 0.96
C GLN A 71 3.17 2.21 -0.24
N LEU A 72 2.27 1.61 -1.02
CA LEU A 72 2.52 1.05 -2.33
C LEU A 72 2.12 2.09 -3.39
N VAL A 73 3.03 2.42 -4.30
CA VAL A 73 2.75 3.21 -5.50
C VAL A 73 2.81 2.28 -6.70
N ILE A 74 1.74 2.24 -7.48
CA ILE A 74 1.67 1.51 -8.75
C ILE A 74 1.58 2.52 -9.88
N ARG A 75 2.45 2.38 -10.86
CA ARG A 75 2.44 3.13 -12.11
C ARG A 75 1.96 2.21 -13.22
N VAL A 76 0.87 2.57 -13.87
CA VAL A 76 0.19 1.71 -14.85
C VAL A 76 0.34 2.18 -16.28
N ARG A 77 0.61 3.48 -16.47
CA ARG A 77 0.99 4.05 -17.75
C ARG A 77 2.25 4.86 -17.57
N ILE A 78 3.29 4.58 -18.36
CA ILE A 78 4.54 5.33 -18.27
C ILE A 78 5.08 5.51 -19.69
N THR A 79 5.35 6.75 -20.07
CA THR A 79 5.93 7.05 -21.38
C THR A 79 7.23 6.27 -21.61
N GLY A 80 7.24 5.37 -22.61
CA GLY A 80 8.43 4.60 -23.00
C GLY A 80 8.72 3.35 -22.17
N VAL A 81 7.84 2.96 -21.26
CA VAL A 81 7.93 1.69 -20.50
C VAL A 81 6.72 0.83 -20.84
N ILE A 82 6.96 -0.47 -21.02
CA ILE A 82 5.90 -1.44 -21.30
C ILE A 82 5.40 -2.02 -19.97
N GLY A 83 4.08 -1.98 -19.75
CA GLY A 83 3.42 -2.58 -18.58
C GLY A 83 3.37 -1.67 -17.36
N ALA A 84 3.41 -2.27 -16.16
CA ALA A 84 3.29 -1.58 -14.87
C ALA A 84 4.56 -1.70 -14.02
N THR A 85 4.76 -0.75 -13.10
CA THR A 85 5.85 -0.81 -12.10
C THR A 85 5.35 -0.45 -10.71
N CYS A 86 6.04 -0.90 -9.67
CA CYS A 86 5.74 -0.58 -8.28
C CYS A 86 7.00 -0.29 -7.45
N ASN A 87 6.86 0.45 -6.36
CA ASN A 87 7.98 0.78 -5.46
C ASN A 87 8.34 -0.36 -4.48
N ILE A 88 7.38 -1.22 -4.14
CA ILE A 88 7.53 -2.38 -3.24
C ILE A 88 6.77 -3.58 -3.79
N GLY A 89 7.22 -4.79 -3.50
CA GLY A 89 6.65 -6.01 -4.05
C GLY A 89 6.96 -6.17 -5.55
N SER A 90 6.07 -6.85 -6.26
CA SER A 90 6.13 -7.00 -7.71
C SER A 90 4.75 -6.75 -8.31
N VAL A 91 4.71 -6.23 -9.53
CA VAL A 91 3.46 -6.02 -10.28
C VAL A 91 3.54 -6.64 -11.66
N SER A 92 2.45 -7.26 -12.11
CA SER A 92 2.31 -7.86 -13.43
C SER A 92 0.97 -7.47 -14.05
N VAL A 93 0.94 -7.32 -15.37
CA VAL A 93 -0.31 -7.08 -16.10
C VAL A 93 -1.08 -8.40 -16.27
N VAL A 94 -2.36 -8.38 -15.92
CA VAL A 94 -3.28 -9.53 -16.04
C VAL A 94 -4.13 -9.37 -17.30
N VAL A 95 -4.71 -8.18 -17.47
CA VAL A 95 -5.50 -7.81 -18.66
C VAL A 95 -4.87 -6.58 -19.27
N ASN A 96 -4.47 -6.66 -20.54
CA ASN A 96 -3.95 -5.52 -21.28
C ASN A 96 -5.11 -4.72 -21.91
N PRO A 97 -4.98 -3.40 -21.99
CA PRO A 97 -5.77 -2.56 -22.90
C PRO A 97 -5.57 -2.96 -24.36
N GLN A 98 -6.50 -2.58 -25.25
CA GLN A 98 -6.54 -3.09 -26.63
C GLN A 98 -5.40 -2.60 -27.53
N ASN A 99 -4.93 -1.35 -27.37
CA ASN A 99 -4.08 -0.68 -28.37
C ASN A 99 -2.76 -0.13 -27.82
N GLU A 100 -2.36 -0.54 -26.63
CA GLU A 100 -1.52 0.33 -25.82
C GLU A 100 -0.41 -0.44 -25.11
N ASN A 101 0.79 0.15 -25.08
CA ASN A 101 1.97 -0.41 -24.41
C ASN A 101 1.94 -0.18 -22.88
N TYR A 102 0.77 -0.04 -22.28
CA TYR A 102 0.60 0.23 -20.85
C TYR A 102 -0.44 -0.71 -20.24
N ALA A 103 -0.49 -0.74 -18.91
CA ALA A 103 -1.27 -1.72 -18.17
C ALA A 103 -2.72 -1.31 -17.90
N MET A 104 -2.97 0.00 -17.89
CA MET A 104 -4.25 0.66 -17.57
C MET A 104 -4.08 2.14 -17.95
N SER A 105 -5.17 2.85 -18.27
CA SER A 105 -5.14 4.30 -18.51
C SER A 105 -5.95 4.98 -17.43
N LEU A 106 -5.35 5.91 -16.69
CA LEU A 106 -6.05 6.77 -15.76
C LEU A 106 -6.03 8.23 -16.23
N SER A 107 -6.50 8.46 -17.46
CA SER A 107 -6.33 9.74 -18.16
C SER A 107 -7.61 10.33 -18.71
N GLY A 108 -8.73 9.60 -18.63
CA GLY A 108 -10.05 10.11 -18.89
C GLY A 108 -10.62 10.80 -17.65
N GLY A 109 -11.39 11.86 -17.83
CA GLY A 109 -12.15 12.42 -16.72
C GLY A 109 -13.26 11.46 -16.31
N GLY A 110 -13.24 11.00 -15.06
CA GLY A 110 -14.27 10.11 -14.51
C GLY A 110 -13.88 8.63 -14.54
N GLU A 111 -12.96 8.21 -13.66
CA GLU A 111 -12.47 6.83 -13.62
C GLU A 111 -12.64 6.23 -12.23
N ALA A 112 -12.97 4.95 -12.20
CA ALA A 112 -12.91 4.14 -11.01
C ALA A 112 -11.57 3.41 -10.93
N VAL A 113 -11.05 3.19 -9.72
CA VAL A 113 -10.01 2.20 -9.45
C VAL A 113 -10.47 1.30 -8.33
N HIS A 114 -10.55 0.01 -8.63
CA HIS A 114 -11.00 -1.02 -7.72
C HIS A 114 -9.83 -1.87 -7.25
N ALA A 115 -9.80 -2.19 -5.95
CA ALA A 115 -8.87 -3.16 -5.38
C ALA A 115 -9.64 -4.39 -4.88
N PHE A 116 -9.19 -5.59 -5.23
CA PHE A 116 -9.84 -6.83 -4.80
C PHE A 116 -8.86 -8.00 -4.65
N GLN A 117 -9.27 -9.01 -3.89
CA GLN A 117 -8.64 -10.33 -3.89
C GLN A 117 -9.61 -11.35 -4.48
N GLY A 118 -9.08 -12.40 -5.11
CA GLY A 118 -9.94 -13.35 -5.80
C GLY A 118 -9.19 -14.35 -6.66
N ALA A 119 -9.96 -15.09 -7.46
CA ALA A 119 -9.45 -16.08 -8.38
C ALA A 119 -9.64 -15.63 -9.83
N ILE A 120 -8.58 -15.77 -10.62
CA ILE A 120 -8.58 -15.49 -12.06
C ILE A 120 -8.33 -16.80 -12.81
N ASN A 121 -9.15 -17.08 -13.82
CA ASN A 121 -8.99 -18.28 -14.63
C ASN A 121 -7.91 -18.10 -15.73
N SER A 122 -7.64 -19.17 -16.49
CA SER A 122 -6.66 -19.16 -17.59
C SER A 122 -6.98 -18.18 -18.73
N ASN A 123 -8.18 -17.60 -18.74
CA ASN A 123 -8.66 -16.64 -19.72
C ASN A 123 -8.68 -15.20 -19.16
N ASN A 124 -7.99 -14.96 -18.05
CA ASN A 124 -7.93 -13.68 -17.35
C ASN A 124 -9.30 -13.15 -16.87
N GLN A 125 -10.28 -14.05 -16.66
CA GLN A 125 -11.59 -13.68 -16.11
C GLN A 125 -11.60 -13.82 -14.60
N VAL A 126 -12.20 -12.84 -13.94
CA VAL A 126 -12.46 -12.87 -12.51
C VAL A 126 -13.57 -13.89 -12.24
N THR A 127 -13.24 -14.95 -11.52
CA THR A 127 -14.16 -16.03 -11.14
C THR A 127 -14.64 -15.93 -9.71
N SER A 128 -13.92 -15.18 -8.88
CA SER A 128 -14.36 -14.71 -7.57
C SER A 128 -13.69 -13.37 -7.28
N ALA A 129 -14.41 -12.49 -6.58
CA ALA A 129 -13.88 -11.23 -6.10
C ALA A 129 -14.34 -10.98 -4.66
N THR A 130 -13.41 -10.55 -3.82
CA THR A 130 -13.65 -9.91 -2.54
C THR A 130 -13.08 -8.51 -2.64
N MET A 131 -13.97 -7.54 -2.82
CA MET A 131 -13.61 -6.14 -2.95
C MET A 131 -13.00 -5.65 -1.63
N LEU A 132 -11.91 -4.88 -1.73
CA LEU A 132 -11.17 -4.34 -0.59
C LEU A 132 -11.40 -2.86 -0.40
N ALA A 133 -11.41 -2.12 -1.51
CA ALA A 133 -11.55 -0.68 -1.56
C ALA A 133 -11.91 -0.28 -2.98
N SER A 134 -12.55 0.86 -3.14
CA SER A 134 -12.73 1.47 -4.45
C SER A 134 -12.71 2.98 -4.33
N ILE A 135 -12.19 3.61 -5.37
CA ILE A 135 -12.21 5.05 -5.55
C ILE A 135 -12.89 5.34 -6.86
N LEU A 136 -13.82 6.29 -6.87
CA LEU A 136 -14.58 6.67 -8.04
C LEU A 136 -14.50 8.20 -8.18
N TYR A 137 -14.01 8.66 -9.31
CA TYR A 137 -14.25 10.03 -9.76
C TYR A 137 -15.49 10.02 -10.64
N ASP A 138 -16.57 10.67 -10.22
CA ASP A 138 -17.82 10.75 -10.99
C ASP A 138 -18.38 12.18 -10.98
N ASP A 139 -19.46 12.42 -11.70
CA ASP A 139 -20.25 13.63 -11.53
C ASP A 139 -21.22 13.53 -10.34
N ALA A 140 -21.61 14.67 -9.77
CA ALA A 140 -22.48 14.69 -8.59
C ALA A 140 -23.90 14.14 -8.83
N SER A 141 -24.28 13.87 -10.07
CA SER A 141 -25.63 13.43 -10.44
C SER A 141 -25.79 11.92 -10.35
N ASP A 142 -24.70 11.18 -10.62
CA ASP A 142 -24.72 9.73 -10.86
C ASP A 142 -23.76 8.99 -9.91
N ALA A 143 -23.77 9.33 -8.62
CA ALA A 143 -23.15 8.52 -7.55
C ALA A 143 -23.37 7.01 -7.79
N TRP A 144 -22.40 6.16 -7.42
CA TRP A 144 -22.40 4.69 -7.61
C TRP A 144 -23.65 4.12 -8.30
N ASP A 145 -23.50 3.73 -9.56
CA ASP A 145 -24.60 3.34 -10.43
C ASP A 145 -25.41 2.16 -9.88
N ALA A 146 -26.74 2.27 -9.94
CA ALA A 146 -27.63 1.23 -9.42
C ALA A 146 -27.88 0.06 -10.41
N ASN A 147 -27.44 0.16 -11.66
CA ASN A 147 -27.77 -0.81 -12.72
C ASN A 147 -26.64 -0.99 -13.75
N VAL A 148 -25.43 -1.29 -13.29
CA VAL A 148 -24.31 -1.49 -14.22
C VAL A 148 -24.41 -2.86 -14.87
N THR A 149 -24.48 -2.84 -16.18
CA THR A 149 -24.45 -4.01 -17.04
C THR A 149 -23.03 -4.34 -17.45
N THR A 150 -22.79 -5.60 -17.77
CA THR A 150 -21.48 -6.08 -18.23
C THR A 150 -21.02 -5.50 -19.57
N CYS A 151 -21.82 -4.66 -20.22
CA CYS A 151 -21.61 -4.16 -21.57
C CYS A 151 -21.83 -2.65 -21.73
N GLN A 152 -21.45 -1.88 -20.71
CA GLN A 152 -21.40 -0.42 -20.79
C GLN A 152 -20.05 0.10 -21.30
N PHE A 153 -18.97 -0.64 -21.07
CA PHE A 153 -17.61 -0.34 -21.50
C PHE A 153 -17.11 1.02 -20.97
N SER A 154 -17.44 1.32 -19.71
CA SER A 154 -17.17 2.61 -19.06
C SER A 154 -16.66 2.38 -17.65
N SER A 155 -15.51 2.94 -17.33
CA SER A 155 -14.89 2.89 -16.00
C SER A 155 -15.63 3.71 -14.96
N SER A 156 -16.27 4.81 -15.36
CA SER A 156 -17.13 5.61 -14.48
C SER A 156 -18.42 4.87 -14.14
N ASP A 157 -18.91 4.01 -15.04
CA ASP A 157 -20.17 3.30 -14.81
C ASP A 157 -19.93 2.13 -13.85
N THR A 158 -20.04 2.35 -12.54
CA THR A 158 -19.69 1.33 -11.54
C THR A 158 -20.70 1.23 -10.41
N GLU A 159 -21.09 0.00 -10.03
CA GLU A 159 -21.91 -0.21 -8.83
C GLU A 159 -21.09 0.00 -7.56
N ASP A 160 -21.78 0.31 -6.45
CA ASP A 160 -21.20 0.37 -5.11
C ASP A 160 -20.74 -1.03 -4.66
N PRO A 161 -19.43 -1.25 -4.43
CA PRO A 161 -18.92 -2.52 -3.89
C PRO A 161 -19.41 -2.83 -2.47
N ALA A 162 -19.88 -1.82 -1.73
CA ALA A 162 -20.40 -1.90 -0.37
C ALA A 162 -19.44 -2.56 0.64
N THR A 163 -18.13 -2.33 0.50
CA THR A 163 -17.08 -2.78 1.44
C THR A 163 -17.02 -1.92 2.70
N GLY A 164 -17.58 -0.71 2.66
CA GLY A 164 -17.44 0.30 3.70
C GLY A 164 -16.14 1.11 3.60
N PHE A 165 -15.39 0.95 2.50
CA PHE A 165 -14.19 1.71 2.19
C PHE A 165 -14.16 2.16 0.72
N GLU A 166 -15.24 2.83 0.35
CA GLU A 166 -15.49 3.46 -0.95
C GLU A 166 -15.31 4.98 -0.85
N VAL A 167 -14.47 5.55 -1.71
CA VAL A 167 -14.31 7.01 -1.82
C VAL A 167 -14.93 7.46 -3.13
N GLU A 168 -15.91 8.35 -3.05
CA GLU A 168 -16.60 8.92 -4.20
C GLU A 168 -16.33 10.43 -4.30
N TYR A 169 -15.90 10.87 -5.48
CA TYR A 169 -15.78 12.29 -5.80
C TYR A 169 -16.94 12.75 -6.65
N VAL A 170 -17.72 13.70 -6.14
CA VAL A 170 -18.87 14.33 -6.82
C VAL A 170 -18.50 15.29 -7.96
N ASN A 171 -17.30 15.20 -8.54
CA ASN A 171 -16.91 15.89 -9.78
C ASN A 171 -15.74 15.14 -10.44
N HIS A 172 -15.73 15.12 -11.77
CA HIS A 172 -14.58 14.63 -12.53
C HIS A 172 -13.34 15.47 -12.24
N PHE A 173 -12.36 14.82 -11.61
CA PHE A 173 -11.01 15.36 -11.46
C PHE A 173 -10.00 14.34 -11.95
N ASP A 174 -9.00 14.80 -12.70
CA ASP A 174 -7.95 13.92 -13.22
C ASP A 174 -6.97 13.47 -12.11
N ASN A 175 -6.84 14.27 -11.04
CA ASN A 175 -5.95 13.96 -9.93
C ASN A 175 -6.65 14.19 -8.59
N GLY A 176 -6.44 13.27 -7.65
CA GLY A 176 -6.70 13.48 -6.23
C GLY A 176 -5.50 13.14 -5.36
N TYR A 177 -5.34 13.92 -4.30
CA TYR A 177 -4.24 13.83 -3.37
C TYR A 177 -4.75 13.91 -1.94
N TYR A 178 -4.52 12.86 -1.15
CA TYR A 178 -4.82 12.87 0.27
C TYR A 178 -3.79 13.72 1.02
N SER A 179 -4.25 14.78 1.66
CA SER A 179 -3.44 15.73 2.44
C SER A 179 -3.62 15.60 3.96
N GLY A 180 -4.41 14.62 4.42
CA GLY A 180 -4.62 14.37 5.84
C GLY A 180 -3.44 13.68 6.53
N ASP A 181 -3.57 13.45 7.84
CA ASP A 181 -2.54 12.81 8.66
C ASP A 181 -2.53 11.28 8.48
N LEU A 182 -1.46 10.75 7.89
CA LEU A 182 -1.25 9.32 7.65
C LEU A 182 -0.75 8.54 8.88
N THR A 183 -0.58 9.20 10.04
CA THR A 183 -0.07 8.58 11.27
C THR A 183 -1.16 8.17 12.27
N LEU A 184 -2.42 8.38 11.92
CA LEU A 184 -3.58 8.06 12.75
C LEU A 184 -3.73 6.53 12.96
N SER A 185 -4.58 6.14 13.92
CA SER A 185 -4.97 4.73 14.09
C SER A 185 -5.74 4.23 12.87
N LYS A 186 -5.79 2.91 12.64
CA LYS A 186 -6.52 2.31 11.51
C LYS A 186 -7.94 2.89 11.34
N THR A 187 -8.75 2.87 12.39
CA THR A 187 -10.14 3.37 12.33
C THR A 187 -10.18 4.86 12.03
N ALA A 188 -9.29 5.66 12.64
CA ALA A 188 -9.24 7.10 12.39
C ALA A 188 -8.76 7.42 10.97
N LEU A 189 -7.80 6.64 10.43
CA LEU A 189 -7.38 6.74 9.02
C LEU A 189 -8.52 6.41 8.07
N GLN A 190 -9.29 5.35 8.33
CA GLN A 190 -10.44 5.00 7.50
C GLN A 190 -11.45 6.14 7.47
N THR A 191 -11.82 6.70 8.63
CA THR A 191 -12.71 7.86 8.70
C THR A 191 -12.12 9.08 7.98
N ALA A 192 -10.83 9.36 8.15
CA ALA A 192 -10.19 10.53 7.55
C ALA A 192 -10.06 10.41 6.02
N ILE A 193 -9.82 9.20 5.49
CA ILE A 193 -9.75 8.93 4.05
C ILE A 193 -11.12 9.09 3.39
N LEU A 194 -12.20 8.69 4.08
CA LEU A 194 -13.57 8.88 3.58
C LEU A 194 -14.03 10.35 3.68
N ASP A 195 -13.33 11.19 4.44
CA ASP A 195 -13.64 12.62 4.54
C ASP A 195 -12.99 13.41 3.40
N MET A 196 -13.84 13.87 2.50
CA MET A 196 -13.50 14.64 1.30
C MET A 196 -12.76 15.95 1.57
N THR A 197 -12.86 16.50 2.78
CA THR A 197 -12.12 17.71 3.16
C THR A 197 -10.62 17.46 3.31
N ASN A 198 -10.20 16.21 3.47
CA ASN A 198 -8.79 15.81 3.53
C ASN A 198 -8.16 15.59 2.14
N TRP A 199 -8.91 15.80 1.05
CA TRP A 199 -8.44 15.57 -0.31
C TRP A 199 -8.31 16.86 -1.11
N THR A 200 -7.14 17.05 -1.72
CA THR A 200 -6.90 18.08 -2.73
C THR A 200 -7.11 17.47 -4.12
N ARG A 201 -7.71 18.21 -5.06
CA ARG A 201 -8.07 17.72 -6.39
C ARG A 201 -7.68 18.71 -7.49
N SER A 202 -7.30 18.23 -8.67
CA SER A 202 -6.89 19.08 -9.79
C SER A 202 -6.95 18.36 -11.15
N ASN A 203 -7.32 19.08 -12.22
CA ASN A 203 -7.24 18.61 -13.61
C ASN A 203 -5.90 18.90 -14.29
N THR A 204 -4.96 19.53 -13.58
CA THR A 204 -3.70 20.00 -14.19
C THR A 204 -2.50 19.79 -13.30
N THR A 205 -2.70 19.82 -11.98
CA THR A 205 -1.63 19.68 -10.99
C THR A 205 -1.48 18.21 -10.65
N THR A 206 -0.31 17.66 -10.97
CA THR A 206 0.15 16.38 -10.44
C THR A 206 0.73 16.61 -9.05
N TYR A 207 0.45 15.70 -8.13
CA TYR A 207 0.99 15.73 -6.77
C TYR A 207 1.91 14.52 -6.59
N GLU A 208 3.10 14.74 -6.04
CA GLU A 208 3.94 13.62 -5.65
C GLU A 208 3.34 12.95 -4.42
N PHE A 209 3.15 11.64 -4.47
CA PHE A 209 2.76 10.89 -3.28
C PHE A 209 3.82 11.04 -2.20
N PRO A 210 3.45 11.26 -0.93
CA PRO A 210 4.41 11.31 0.15
C PRO A 210 4.93 9.89 0.38
N ILE A 211 6.00 9.48 -0.31
CA ILE A 211 6.66 8.17 -0.15
C ILE A 211 7.27 8.00 1.26
N SER A 212 7.08 8.98 2.14
CA SER A 212 7.54 8.98 3.53
C SER A 212 6.50 8.38 4.46
N GLY A 213 6.26 7.08 4.29
CA GLY A 213 5.61 6.24 5.30
C GLY A 213 6.63 5.61 6.25
N THR A 214 7.59 6.36 6.80
CA THR A 214 8.26 5.88 8.03
C THR A 214 7.36 6.26 9.20
N LEU A 215 6.34 5.44 9.48
CA LEU A 215 5.52 5.64 10.67
C LEU A 215 6.38 5.50 11.93
N GLY A 216 6.02 6.32 12.91
CA GLY A 216 6.49 6.20 14.28
C GLY A 216 6.34 4.77 14.77
N ASN A 217 7.38 4.30 15.46
CA ASN A 217 7.49 2.98 16.05
C ASN A 217 6.23 2.65 16.86
N SER A 218 5.29 1.91 16.26
CA SER A 218 4.34 1.12 17.02
C SER A 218 5.19 0.23 17.92
N THR A 219 5.05 0.41 19.23
CA THR A 219 5.60 -0.52 20.20
C THR A 219 4.89 -1.84 20.00
N PHE A 220 5.49 -2.73 19.20
CA PHE A 220 5.15 -4.14 19.22
C PHE A 220 5.58 -4.66 20.58
N SER A 221 4.64 -4.70 21.53
CA SER A 221 4.81 -5.47 22.76
C SER A 221 4.74 -6.94 22.40
N ASN A 222 5.86 -7.47 21.91
CA ASN A 222 6.13 -8.88 22.00
C ASN A 222 6.63 -9.11 23.43
N ASP A 223 5.91 -9.91 24.22
CA ASP A 223 6.32 -10.38 25.56
C ASP A 223 7.64 -11.20 25.54
N SER A 224 8.30 -11.30 24.38
CA SER A 224 9.60 -11.89 24.14
C SER A 224 10.71 -10.87 23.83
N GLU A 225 10.47 -9.56 23.91
CA GLU A 225 11.48 -8.54 23.56
C GLU A 225 12.53 -8.34 24.66
N VAL A 226 13.81 -8.23 24.29
CA VAL A 226 14.87 -7.77 25.20
C VAL A 226 14.57 -6.32 25.58
N ILE A 227 14.55 -5.97 26.86
CA ILE A 227 14.37 -4.59 27.33
C ILE A 227 15.73 -4.05 27.78
N MET A 228 16.07 -2.82 27.37
CA MET A 228 17.27 -2.09 27.80
C MET A 228 16.88 -0.96 28.75
N TYR A 229 17.40 -0.96 29.98
CA TYR A 229 17.02 0.00 31.02
C TYR A 229 18.16 0.34 31.99
N PRO A 230 18.16 1.52 32.64
CA PRO A 230 17.32 2.65 32.32
C PRO A 230 17.73 3.25 30.96
N ASN A 231 16.80 3.93 30.31
CA ASN A 231 17.05 4.72 29.12
C ASN A 231 16.08 5.91 29.13
N PRO A 232 16.53 7.16 29.34
CA PRO A 232 17.93 7.61 29.39
C PRO A 232 18.78 7.04 30.54
N SER A 233 20.12 7.09 30.41
CA SER A 233 21.05 6.60 31.44
C SER A 233 22.36 7.40 31.49
N ASN A 234 23.00 7.41 32.66
CA ASN A 234 24.26 8.11 32.91
C ASN A 234 25.49 7.21 33.01
N ASN A 235 25.33 6.00 33.57
CA ASN A 235 26.48 5.17 33.96
C ASN A 235 26.40 3.75 33.40
N TYR A 236 25.23 3.11 33.52
CA TYR A 236 25.04 1.73 33.11
C TYR A 236 23.68 1.52 32.48
N VAL A 237 23.61 0.60 31.53
CA VAL A 237 22.36 0.01 31.06
C VAL A 237 22.37 -1.50 31.28
N PHE A 238 21.20 -2.05 31.58
CA PHE A 238 20.92 -3.43 31.91
C PHE A 238 19.94 -4.01 30.90
N PHE A 239 19.94 -5.34 30.76
CA PHE A 239 19.13 -6.06 29.79
C PHE A 239 18.33 -7.16 30.46
N THR A 240 17.07 -7.36 30.05
CA THR A 240 16.18 -8.36 30.67
C THR A 240 16.44 -9.80 30.25
N LYS A 241 17.23 -10.03 29.19
CA LYS A 241 17.61 -11.37 28.71
C LYS A 241 19.11 -11.64 28.87
N ASN A 242 19.49 -12.90 28.72
CA ASN A 242 20.88 -13.32 28.64
C ASN A 242 21.51 -12.92 27.31
N ILE A 243 22.57 -12.12 27.39
CA ILE A 243 23.20 -11.46 26.25
C ILE A 243 24.47 -12.21 25.87
N GLU A 244 24.59 -12.54 24.58
CA GLU A 244 25.81 -13.08 23.99
C GLU A 244 26.81 -11.95 23.76
N LYS A 245 26.34 -10.83 23.18
CA LYS A 245 27.19 -9.71 22.81
C LYS A 245 26.40 -8.40 22.71
N ILE A 246 27.02 -7.31 23.15
CA ILE A 246 26.54 -5.94 22.97
C ILE A 246 27.63 -5.15 22.26
N THR A 247 27.24 -4.40 21.24
CA THR A 247 28.09 -3.39 20.62
C THR A 247 27.34 -2.06 20.57
N VAL A 248 27.94 -1.01 21.14
CA VAL A 248 27.41 0.37 21.11
C VAL A 248 28.11 1.13 20.00
N TYR A 249 27.33 1.84 19.19
CA TYR A 249 27.80 2.66 18.08
C TYR A 249 27.47 4.13 18.32
N ASP A 250 28.40 5.02 17.96
CA ASP A 250 28.14 6.46 17.92
C ASP A 250 27.28 6.87 16.71
N SER A 251 26.96 8.16 16.61
CA SER A 251 26.16 8.72 15.52
C SER A 251 26.80 8.61 14.13
N LEU A 252 28.09 8.30 14.05
CA LEU A 252 28.81 8.06 12.80
C LEU A 252 28.93 6.57 12.47
N GLY A 253 28.29 5.69 13.26
CA GLY A 253 28.32 4.24 13.07
C GLY A 253 29.62 3.58 13.55
N ARG A 254 30.46 4.26 14.34
CA ARG A 254 31.69 3.69 14.88
C ARG A 254 31.39 2.94 16.18
N ALA A 255 31.91 1.72 16.31
CA ALA A 255 31.80 0.97 17.55
C ALA A 255 32.63 1.64 18.66
N VAL A 256 31.99 2.02 19.75
CA VAL A 256 32.60 2.74 20.88
C VAL A 256 32.66 1.91 22.16
N ILE A 257 31.76 0.94 22.34
CA ILE A 257 31.80 -0.03 23.45
C ILE A 257 31.45 -1.40 22.92
N GLU A 258 32.11 -2.42 23.45
CA GLU A 258 31.76 -3.82 23.26
C GLU A 258 31.78 -4.54 24.61
N THR A 259 30.79 -5.39 24.88
CA THR A 259 30.72 -6.21 26.11
C THR A 259 29.94 -7.50 25.87
N HIS A 260 30.26 -8.52 26.67
CA HIS A 260 29.58 -9.81 26.73
C HIS A 260 28.78 -10.00 28.04
N GLN A 261 28.60 -8.93 28.81
CA GLN A 261 27.86 -8.94 30.07
C GLN A 261 26.41 -8.51 29.86
N ASN A 262 25.48 -8.96 30.71
CA ASN A 262 24.08 -8.46 30.78
C ASN A 262 23.97 -7.01 31.32
N LYS A 263 25.06 -6.25 31.27
CA LYS A 263 25.13 -4.82 31.57
C LYS A 263 26.22 -4.16 30.73
N CYS A 264 26.02 -2.90 30.40
CA CYS A 264 26.98 -2.10 29.64
C CYS A 264 27.34 -0.83 30.41
N ASN A 265 28.64 -0.59 30.63
CA ASN A 265 29.14 0.64 31.25
C ASN A 265 29.27 1.74 30.20
N ILE A 266 28.46 2.79 30.33
CA ILE A 266 28.38 3.91 29.38
C ILE A 266 28.94 5.22 29.96
N LYS A 267 29.58 5.16 31.14
CA LYS A 267 30.05 6.36 31.86
C LYS A 267 31.05 7.20 31.06
N SER A 268 31.84 6.57 30.20
CA SER A 268 32.84 7.24 29.36
C SER A 268 32.25 7.93 28.13
N LEU A 269 30.99 7.63 27.78
CA LEU A 269 30.33 8.24 26.64
C LEU A 269 29.96 9.69 26.95
N LYS A 270 30.08 10.56 25.95
CA LYS A 270 29.55 11.93 26.03
C LYS A 270 28.02 11.89 25.94
N PRO A 271 27.31 12.86 26.55
CA PRO A 271 25.87 13.02 26.37
C PRO A 271 25.50 13.02 24.88
N GLY A 272 24.45 12.29 24.52
CA GLY A 272 24.06 12.11 23.13
C GLY A 272 23.34 10.80 22.83
N ILE A 273 23.08 10.56 21.55
CA ILE A 273 22.34 9.40 21.05
C ILE A 273 23.33 8.34 20.54
N TYR A 274 23.09 7.09 20.91
CA TYR A 274 23.87 5.93 20.49
C TYR A 274 22.94 4.81 20.01
N LEU A 275 23.46 3.92 19.16
CA LEU A 275 22.77 2.68 18.77
C LEU A 275 23.41 1.50 19.50
N VAL A 276 22.58 0.65 20.10
CA VAL A 276 23.00 -0.53 20.86
C VAL A 276 22.55 -1.77 20.11
N LYS A 277 23.48 -2.47 19.48
CA LYS A 277 23.26 -3.78 18.86
C LYS A 277 23.43 -4.86 19.91
N ILE A 278 22.41 -5.69 20.08
CA ILE A 278 22.28 -6.68 21.14
C ILE A 278 22.10 -8.04 20.47
N LYS A 279 22.94 -9.00 20.81
CA LYS A 279 22.81 -10.40 20.39
C LYS A 279 22.51 -11.25 21.62
N THR A 280 21.40 -11.98 21.60
CA THR A 280 20.93 -12.82 22.73
C THR A 280 21.40 -14.26 22.62
N LEU A 281 21.63 -14.90 23.77
CA LEU A 281 22.10 -16.30 23.84
C LEU A 281 21.00 -17.32 23.49
N GLU A 282 19.74 -17.00 23.77
CA GLU A 282 18.63 -17.97 23.79
C GLU A 282 18.01 -18.23 22.41
N ASP A 283 17.98 -17.22 21.54
CA ASP A 283 17.28 -17.24 20.26
C ASP A 283 18.18 -16.82 19.08
N ASN A 284 19.48 -16.56 19.33
CA ASN A 284 20.46 -16.04 18.36
C ASN A 284 19.97 -14.76 17.64
N ASN A 285 18.97 -14.07 18.21
CA ASN A 285 18.38 -12.89 17.64
C ASN A 285 19.32 -11.69 17.80
N THR A 286 19.30 -10.81 16.80
CA THR A 286 20.01 -9.54 16.83
C THR A 286 19.00 -8.41 16.85
N ILE A 287 19.03 -7.60 17.91
CA ILE A 287 18.12 -6.48 18.13
C ILE A 287 18.93 -5.19 18.20
N VAL A 288 18.40 -4.09 17.68
CA VAL A 288 19.01 -2.75 17.78
C VAL A 288 18.10 -1.84 18.61
N LYS A 289 18.64 -1.18 19.62
CA LYS A 289 17.93 -0.18 20.43
C LYS A 289 18.65 1.16 20.46
N ARG A 290 17.88 2.24 20.56
CA ARG A 290 18.40 3.60 20.76
C ARG A 290 18.71 3.84 22.23
N LEU A 291 19.90 4.32 22.56
CA LEU A 291 20.33 4.76 23.89
C LEU A 291 20.46 6.28 23.94
N ILE A 292 19.90 6.89 24.98
CA ILE A 292 20.08 8.31 25.32
C ILE A 292 21.03 8.38 26.53
N LYS A 293 22.24 8.89 26.30
CA LYS A 293 23.22 9.22 27.36
C LYS A 293 23.00 10.66 27.79
N GLU A 294 22.80 10.86 29.09
CA GLU A 294 22.71 12.19 29.72
C GLU A 294 24.07 12.76 30.15
#